data_AF-A0A8X6SWC6-F1
#
_entry.id   AF-A0A8X6SWC6-F1
#
_cell.length_a   1.000
_cell.length_b   1.000
_cell.length_c   1.000
_cell.angle_alpha   90.00
_cell.angle_beta   90.00
_cell.angle_gamma   90.00
#
_symmetry.space_group_name_H-M   'P 1'
#
loop_
_entity.id
_entity.type
_entity.pdbx_description
1 polymer ?
#
loop_
_entity_poly.entity_id
_entity_poly.type
_entity_poly.pdbx_seq_one_letter_code
_entity_poly.pdbx_strand_id
1 'polypeptide(L)' 'MGAEFLFMDDNDRPHRANIVDECLQSDDITRMDWPAYSPDLNPIEHGWDMLGRQFAARQPYHLFTGTSGGIA' A
#
# COMPACT_ATOMS: atom_id res chain seq x y z
N MET A 1 -16.25 -12.80 8.55
CA MET A 1 -15.95 -11.36 8.43
C MET A 1 -17.18 -10.59 8.88
N GLY A 2 -17.03 -9.41 9.51
CA GLY A 2 -18.19 -8.58 9.89
C GLY A 2 -19.00 -8.18 8.65
N ALA A 3 -20.26 -7.81 8.84
CA ALA A 3 -21.21 -7.55 7.74
C ALA A 3 -20.81 -6.41 6.77
N GLU A 4 -19.73 -5.69 7.04
CA GLU A 4 -19.22 -4.57 6.22
C GLU A 4 -17.68 -4.63 6.10
N PHE A 5 -17.12 -5.81 5.81
CA PHE A 5 -15.68 -5.91 5.52
C PHE A 5 -15.38 -5.35 4.13
N LEU A 6 -14.55 -4.31 4.09
CA LEU A 6 -14.07 -3.70 2.86
C LEU A 6 -12.56 -3.85 2.76
N PHE A 7 -12.10 -4.50 1.69
CA PHE A 7 -10.69 -4.72 1.44
C PHE A 7 -10.03 -3.44 0.91
N MET A 8 -8.93 -3.02 1.54
CA MET A 8 -8.16 -1.85 1.14
C MET A 8 -6.76 -2.29 0.68
N ASP A 9 -6.32 -1.78 -0.46
CA ASP A 9 -4.97 -1.93 -1.00
C ASP A 9 -4.41 -0.58 -1.46
N ASP A 10 -3.16 -0.58 -1.90
CA ASP A 10 -2.41 0.60 -2.35
C ASP A 10 -2.72 1.03 -3.79
N ASN A 11 -3.66 0.37 -4.47
CA ASN A 11 -3.99 0.61 -5.88
C ASN A 11 -2.79 0.45 -6.84
N ASP A 12 -1.73 -0.27 -6.46
CA ASP A 12 -0.60 -0.54 -7.33
C ASP A 12 -1.02 -1.41 -8.54
N ARG A 13 -0.26 -1.28 -9.64
CA ARG A 13 -0.55 -1.97 -10.91
C ARG A 13 -0.80 -3.47 -10.77
N PRO A 14 -0.03 -4.25 -9.96
CA PRO A 14 -0.30 -5.67 -9.77
C PRO A 14 -1.66 -5.94 -9.11
N HIS A 15 -2.11 -5.07 -8.19
CA HIS A 15 -3.40 -5.19 -7.51
C HIS A 15 -4.58 -4.81 -8.41
N ARG A 16 -4.32 -4.18 -9.57
CA ARG A 16 -5.31 -3.88 -10.62
C ARG A 16 -5.34 -4.90 -11.75
N ALA A 17 -4.63 -6.02 -11.62
CA ALA A 17 -4.73 -7.11 -12.58
C ALA A 17 -6.08 -7.82 -12.47
N ASN A 18 -6.67 -8.21 -13.61
CA ASN A 18 -7.97 -8.91 -13.65
C ASN A 18 -8.01 -10.16 -12.77
N ILE A 19 -6.89 -10.90 -12.70
CA ILE A 19 -6.78 -12.10 -11.86
C ILE A 19 -7.01 -11.79 -10.36
N VAL A 20 -6.60 -10.60 -9.91
CA VAL A 20 -6.82 -10.15 -8.53
C VAL A 20 -8.30 -9.84 -8.32
N ASP A 21 -8.94 -9.15 -9.27
CA ASP A 21 -10.37 -8.85 -9.22
C ASP A 21 -11.22 -10.12 -9.20
N GLU A 22 -10.90 -11.10 -10.05
CA GLU A 22 -11.58 -12.40 -10.10
C GLU A 22 -11.43 -13.18 -8.78
N CYS A 23 -10.24 -13.15 -8.17
CA CYS A 23 -10.01 -13.76 -6.85
C CYS A 23 -10.87 -13.10 -5.76
N LEU A 24 -10.87 -11.76 -5.69
CA LEU A 24 -11.66 -11.03 -4.68
C LEU A 24 -13.16 -11.28 -4.83
N GLN A 25 -13.66 -11.30 -6.06
CA GLN A 25 -15.07 -11.61 -6.35
C GLN A 25 -15.44 -13.05 -5.97
N SER A 26 -14.53 -14.02 -6.18
CA SER A 26 -14.77 -15.43 -5.83
C SER A 26 -14.93 -15.64 -4.33
N ASP A 27 -14.28 -14.81 -3.52
CA ASP A 27 -14.33 -14.85 -2.06
C ASP A 27 -15.41 -13.92 -1.45
N ASP A 28 -16.26 -13.29 -2.29
CA ASP A 28 -17.25 -12.28 -1.88
C ASP A 28 -16.62 -11.09 -1.13
N ILE A 29 -15.37 -10.75 -1.50
CA ILE A 29 -14.62 -9.66 -0.90
C ILE A 29 -14.85 -8.40 -1.74
N THR A 30 -15.51 -7.41 -1.15
CA THR A 30 -15.63 -6.09 -1.75
C THR A 30 -14.34 -5.31 -1.54
N ARG A 31 -13.74 -4.79 -2.63
CA ARG A 31 -12.62 -3.86 -2.58
C ARG A 31 -13.11 -2.42 -2.47
N MET A 32 -12.41 -1.59 -1.71
CA MET A 32 -12.65 -0.16 -1.68
C MET A 32 -12.21 0.51 -2.99
N ASP A 33 -13.12 1.22 -3.63
CA ASP A 33 -12.80 2.09 -4.75
C ASP A 33 -12.17 3.39 -4.23
N TRP A 34 -10.86 3.54 -4.45
CA TRP A 34 -10.14 4.78 -4.18
C TRP A 34 -9.84 5.53 -5.49
N PRO A 35 -9.86 6.88 -5.49
CA PRO A 35 -9.43 7.66 -6.64
C PRO A 35 -7.96 7.38 -6.97
N ALA A 36 -7.66 7.21 -8.26
CA ALA A 36 -6.29 7.04 -8.73
C ALA A 36 -5.44 8.27 -8.36
N TYR A 37 -4.16 8.04 -8.02
CA TYR A 37 -3.18 9.07 -7.66
C TYR A 37 -3.43 9.80 -6.33
N SER A 38 -4.01 9.12 -5.34
CA SER A 38 -4.09 9.60 -3.95
C SER A 38 -3.19 8.78 -3.00
N PRO A 39 -1.85 8.82 -3.16
CA PRO A 39 -0.92 8.15 -2.25
C PRO A 39 -1.06 8.67 -0.81
N ASP A 40 -1.45 9.94 -0.66
CA ASP A 40 -1.76 10.57 0.62
C ASP A 40 -2.93 9.93 1.37
N LEU A 41 -3.84 9.27 0.65
CA LEU A 41 -4.99 8.56 1.21
C LEU A 41 -4.70 7.08 1.45
N ASN A 42 -3.53 6.56 1.07
CA ASN A 42 -3.18 5.16 1.25
C ASN A 42 -2.76 4.89 2.71
N PRO A 43 -3.57 4.18 3.51
CA PRO A 43 -3.23 3.90 4.91
C PRO A 43 -1.96 3.04 5.06
N ILE A 44 -1.59 2.28 4.02
CA ILE A 44 -0.37 1.47 4.00
C ILE A 44 0.85 2.38 3.93
N GLU A 45 0.87 3.36 3.02
CA GLU A 45 1.94 4.37 2.93
C GLU A 45 2.07 5.19 4.21
N HIS A 46 0.94 5.59 4.80
CA HIS A 46 0.96 6.32 6.07
C HIS A 46 1.57 5.47 7.20
N GLY A 47 1.24 4.18 7.25
CA GLY A 47 1.84 3.23 8.20
C GLY A 47 3.35 3.09 8.00
N TRP A 48 3.81 2.98 6.76
CA TRP A 48 5.23 2.92 6.43
C TRP A 48 5.99 4.19 6.80
N ASP A 49 5.41 5.36 6.56
CA ASP A 49 6.00 6.64 6.95
C ASP A 49 6.13 6.77 8.48
N MET A 50 5.09 6.40 9.23
CA MET A 50 5.15 6.37 10.69
C MET A 50 6.25 5.42 11.19
N LEU A 51 6.35 4.23 10.60
CA LEU A 51 7.38 3.26 10.96
C LEU A 51 8.78 3.78 10.61
N GLY A 52 8.96 4.38 9.44
CA GLY A 52 10.21 4.98 8.99
C GLY A 52 10.68 6.10 9.92
N ARG A 53 9.77 6.98 10.35
CA ARG A 53 10.06 8.04 11.35
C ARG A 53 10.47 7.45 12.69
N GLN A 54 9.79 6.42 13.17
CA GLN A 54 10.18 5.75 14.41
C GLN A 54 11.53 5.04 14.31
N PHE A 55 11.83 4.43 13.17
CA PHE A 55 13.10 3.76 12.92
C PHE A 55 14.26 4.78 12.89
N ALA A 56 14.08 5.89 12.16
CA ALA A 56 15.05 6.99 12.10
C ALA A 56 15.32 7.61 13.47
N ALA A 57 14.27 7.78 14.30
CA ALA A 57 14.42 8.27 15.67
C ALA A 57 15.21 7.31 16.58
N ARG A 58 15.13 5.99 16.33
CA ARG A 58 15.86 4.96 17.10
C ARG A 58 17.28 4.72 16.58
N GLN A 59 17.55 4.98 15.31
CA GLN A 59 18.83 4.73 14.64
C GLN A 59 19.21 5.91 13.72
N PRO A 60 19.69 7.04 14.28
CA PRO A 60 19.94 8.27 13.51
C PRO A 60 21.05 8.16 12.46
N TYR A 61 21.78 7.03 12.38
CA TYR A 61 22.93 6.84 11.51
C TYR A 61 22.72 5.85 10.35
N HIS A 62 21.55 5.18 10.26
CA HIS A 62 21.19 4.37 9.10
C HIS A 62 20.07 5.06 8.35
N LEU A 63 20.43 6.12 7.61
CA LEU A 63 19.63 6.55 6.49
C LEU A 63 19.49 5.35 5.55
N PHE A 64 18.25 5.06 5.16
CA PHE A 64 17.96 4.38 3.90
C PHE A 64 18.56 5.26 2.80
N THR A 65 19.85 5.10 2.51
CA THR A 65 20.52 5.83 1.44
C THR A 65 20.00 5.25 0.14
N GLY A 66 18.91 5.82 -0.35
CA GLY A 66 18.51 5.77 -1.75
C GLY A 66 19.58 6.49 -2.57
N THR A 67 20.68 5.82 -2.87
CA THR A 67 21.65 6.22 -3.89
C THR A 67 22.30 4.99 -4.52
N SER A 68 21.56 4.35 -5.42
CA SER A 68 22.12 3.73 -6.64
C SER A 68 20.94 3.64 -7.60
N GLY A 69 20.84 4.58 -8.53
CA GLY A 69 21.29 4.33 -9.89
C GLY A 69 20.07 3.94 -10.73
N GLY A 70 19.77 4.73 -11.76
CA GLY A 70 18.48 4.68 -12.46
C GLY A 70 18.09 3.33 -13.04
N ILE A 71 16.79 3.18 -13.28
CA ILE A 71 16.24 2.20 -14.21
C ILE A 71 15.49 2.95 -15.31
N ALA A 72 16.04 2.83 -16.52
CA ALA A 72 15.24 2.67 -17.72
C ALA A 72 14.52 1.30 -17.67
#